data_AF-A0A9W7CF36-F1
#
_entry.id   AF-A0A9W7CF36-F1
#
_cell.length_a   1.000
_cell.length_b   1.000
_cell.length_c   1.000
_cell.angle_alpha   90.00
_cell.angle_beta   90.00
_cell.angle_gamma   90.00
#
_symmetry.space_group_name_H-M   'P 1'
#
loop_
_entity.id
_entity.type
_entity.pdbx_description
1 polymer ?
#
loop_
_entity_poly.entity_id
_entity_poly.type
_entity_poly.pdbx_seq_one_letter_code
_entity_poly.pdbx_strand_id
1 'polypeptide(L)'
;MSGVEGQLKAFRQKVAVINGVPGVDLLDDNSTFCRKFNTVKKCKAVLGDSLPFLQYFNVWQEDEVVRGLSTSPELAELAGSLMGVKRVRLYQDSLFLKRVGDGCTNYHSDLRMAPFDTNDMITFWIPLIDIPLQGSALVFVSGSHNDLALNFWRSRKQVAKMDLSNRYKDRENHHMPLSVGDITAHSGWVLHSADGNPGPKDRLALAVSYVSADAVIRKGWDKFEAGHEEDFASYGSWVKDVKVGKIIKDNHPRVPVISFPSERYQ
;
A
#
# COMPACT_ATOMS: atom_id res chain seq x y z
N MET A 1 -12.33 -1.92 -20.60
CA MET A 1 -13.00 -3.15 -20.10
C MET A 1 -13.52 -2.88 -18.69
N SER A 2 -14.51 -1.99 -18.55
CA SER A 2 -15.15 -1.70 -17.27
C SER A 2 -16.36 -2.63 -17.10
N GLY A 3 -16.19 -3.64 -16.26
CA GLY A 3 -17.21 -4.65 -15.95
C GLY A 3 -16.66 -5.74 -15.03
N VAL A 4 -17.55 -6.53 -14.45
CA VAL A 4 -17.24 -7.63 -13.51
C VAL A 4 -16.14 -8.56 -14.05
N GLU A 5 -16.12 -8.82 -15.35
CA GLU A 5 -15.12 -9.67 -16.01
C GLU A 5 -13.70 -9.06 -16.01
N GLY A 6 -13.59 -7.73 -16.12
CA GLY A 6 -12.32 -7.01 -15.99
C GLY A 6 -11.80 -7.02 -14.56
N GLN A 7 -12.70 -6.85 -13.58
CA GLN A 7 -12.39 -6.97 -12.15
C GLN A 7 -11.95 -8.40 -11.79
N LEU A 8 -12.61 -9.43 -12.33
CA LEU A 8 -12.24 -10.83 -12.13
C LEU A 8 -10.88 -11.18 -12.76
N LYS A 9 -10.55 -10.64 -13.95
CA LYS A 9 -9.24 -10.86 -14.60
C LYS A 9 -8.10 -10.17 -13.85
N ALA A 10 -8.30 -8.91 -13.45
CA ALA A 10 -7.42 -8.17 -12.55
C ALA A 10 -7.17 -8.95 -11.25
N PHE A 11 -8.24 -9.52 -10.69
CA PHE A 11 -8.14 -10.28 -9.46
C PHE A 11 -7.38 -11.61 -9.60
N ARG A 12 -7.45 -12.29 -10.75
CA ARG A 12 -6.57 -13.44 -11.06
C ARG A 12 -5.09 -13.07 -11.04
N GLN A 13 -4.75 -11.82 -11.37
CA GLN A 13 -3.37 -11.30 -11.30
C GLN A 13 -3.04 -10.67 -9.93
N LYS A 14 -4.04 -10.51 -9.07
CA LYS A 14 -4.03 -9.81 -7.77
C LYS A 14 -3.64 -8.33 -7.87
N VAL A 15 -3.89 -7.69 -9.01
CA VAL A 15 -3.73 -6.25 -9.23
C VAL A 15 -4.96 -5.72 -9.94
N ALA A 16 -5.58 -4.66 -9.43
CA ALA A 16 -6.73 -4.01 -10.05
C ALA A 16 -6.52 -2.50 -10.17
N VAL A 17 -7.12 -1.89 -11.18
CA VAL A 17 -7.25 -0.42 -11.31
C VAL A 17 -8.73 -0.09 -11.20
N ILE A 18 -9.06 0.85 -10.34
CA ILE A 18 -10.42 1.21 -9.94
C ILE A 18 -10.55 2.71 -10.13
N ASN A 19 -11.46 3.12 -10.99
CA ASN A 19 -11.60 4.53 -11.37
C ASN A 19 -12.82 5.13 -10.67
N GLY A 20 -12.70 6.39 -10.23
CA GLY A 20 -13.83 7.18 -9.75
C GLY A 20 -14.42 6.70 -8.43
N VAL A 21 -13.56 6.34 -7.46
CA VAL A 21 -14.01 5.94 -6.12
C VAL A 21 -14.49 7.18 -5.35
N PRO A 22 -15.75 7.24 -4.90
CA PRO A 22 -16.27 8.40 -4.16
C PRO A 22 -15.45 8.68 -2.89
N GLY A 23 -15.14 9.97 -2.64
CA GLY A 23 -14.38 10.39 -1.46
C GLY A 23 -12.86 10.42 -1.65
N VAL A 24 -12.34 9.83 -2.74
CA VAL A 24 -10.92 9.95 -3.13
C VAL A 24 -10.64 11.26 -3.86
N ASP A 25 -11.62 11.78 -4.59
CA ASP A 25 -11.60 13.11 -5.22
C ASP A 25 -11.45 14.25 -4.20
N LEU A 26 -11.81 14.00 -2.93
CA LEU A 26 -11.57 14.91 -1.81
C LEU A 26 -10.08 15.07 -1.43
N LEU A 27 -9.20 14.26 -2.02
CA LEU A 27 -7.76 14.26 -1.77
C LEU A 27 -6.94 14.98 -2.85
N ASP A 28 -7.58 15.75 -3.75
CA ASP A 28 -6.86 16.46 -4.82
C ASP A 28 -5.94 17.58 -4.31
N ASP A 29 -4.99 17.99 -5.16
CA ASP A 29 -3.98 19.02 -4.88
C ASP A 29 -4.57 20.43 -4.62
N ASN A 30 -5.81 20.70 -5.06
CA ASN A 30 -6.54 21.96 -4.88
C ASN A 30 -7.53 21.96 -3.70
N SER A 31 -7.90 20.78 -3.22
CA SER A 31 -8.75 20.51 -2.09
C SER A 31 -8.00 20.94 -0.83
N THR A 32 -8.71 21.09 0.27
CA THR A 32 -8.10 21.48 1.55
C THR A 32 -7.04 20.48 2.05
N PHE A 33 -6.94 19.31 1.43
CA PHE A 33 -5.98 18.23 1.67
C PHE A 33 -4.52 18.68 1.47
N CYS A 34 -4.14 19.21 0.30
CA CYS A 34 -2.76 19.66 0.06
C CYS A 34 -2.42 21.01 0.71
N ARG A 35 -3.41 21.87 0.95
CA ARG A 35 -3.21 23.16 1.66
C ARG A 35 -2.94 23.02 3.16
N LYS A 36 -3.35 21.90 3.78
CA LYS A 36 -3.15 21.62 5.22
C LYS A 36 -1.95 20.72 5.53
N PHE A 37 -1.10 20.41 4.56
CA PHE A 37 0.10 19.62 4.79
C PHE A 37 1.24 20.42 5.47
N ASN A 38 1.03 20.79 6.75
CA ASN A 38 2.14 21.10 7.66
C ASN A 38 3.04 19.87 7.87
N THR A 39 2.53 18.66 7.63
CA THR A 39 3.28 17.40 7.77
C THR A 39 4.25 17.14 6.62
N VAL A 40 3.98 17.54 5.37
CA VAL A 40 4.95 17.47 4.25
C VAL A 40 6.06 18.49 4.47
N LYS A 41 5.74 19.68 4.99
CA LYS A 41 6.74 20.66 5.44
C LYS A 41 7.56 20.15 6.64
N LYS A 42 6.95 19.44 7.60
CA LYS A 42 7.67 18.77 8.70
C LYS A 42 8.55 17.61 8.20
N CYS A 43 8.09 16.78 7.27
CA CYS A 43 8.90 15.73 6.64
C CYS A 43 10.09 16.32 5.87
N LYS A 44 9.88 17.43 5.13
CA LYS A 44 10.97 18.19 4.48
C LYS A 44 11.93 18.84 5.49
N ALA A 45 11.49 19.14 6.72
CA ALA A 45 12.32 19.74 7.77
C ALA A 45 13.06 18.72 8.65
N VAL A 46 12.61 17.46 8.69
CA VAL A 46 13.13 16.41 9.60
C VAL A 46 14.07 15.42 8.89
N LEU A 47 14.07 15.35 7.56
CA LEU A 47 14.79 14.30 6.83
C LEU A 47 15.65 14.92 5.71
N GLY A 48 16.96 14.71 5.82
CA GLY A 48 17.97 15.25 4.89
C GLY A 48 17.92 14.64 3.48
N ASP A 49 18.81 15.10 2.61
CA ASP A 49 18.81 14.85 1.16
C ASP A 49 19.09 13.40 0.70
N SER A 50 19.19 12.43 1.61
CA SER A 50 19.72 11.08 1.30
C SER A 50 18.68 9.96 1.09
N LEU A 51 17.38 10.23 1.19
CA LEU A 51 16.33 9.21 1.02
C LEU A 51 15.75 9.19 -0.41
N PRO A 52 15.48 8.00 -1.00
CA PRO A 52 14.95 7.87 -2.37
C PRO A 52 13.47 8.22 -2.50
N PHE A 53 12.77 8.43 -1.39
CA PHE A 53 11.43 9.02 -1.27
C PHE A 53 11.16 9.28 0.23
N LEU A 54 10.12 10.05 0.53
CA LEU A 54 9.63 10.26 1.90
C LEU A 54 8.35 9.44 2.12
N GLN A 55 8.30 8.71 3.23
CA GLN A 55 7.15 7.95 3.67
C GLN A 55 6.73 8.40 5.08
N TYR A 56 5.44 8.66 5.28
CA TYR A 56 4.87 9.02 6.56
C TYR A 56 3.69 8.09 6.89
N PHE A 57 3.83 7.32 7.97
CA PHE A 57 2.88 6.27 8.33
C PHE A 57 1.75 6.78 9.24
N ASN A 58 0.62 6.09 9.19
CA ASN A 58 -0.51 6.24 10.11
C ASN A 58 -1.08 7.67 10.16
N VAL A 59 -1.16 8.30 9.00
CA VAL A 59 -1.69 9.66 8.80
C VAL A 59 -3.14 9.76 9.26
N TRP A 60 -3.93 8.69 9.15
CA TRP A 60 -5.29 8.65 9.72
C TRP A 60 -5.37 8.96 11.22
N GLN A 61 -4.28 8.81 11.98
CA GLN A 61 -4.28 9.13 13.41
C GLN A 61 -4.23 10.63 13.68
N GLU A 62 -3.75 11.41 12.71
CA GLU A 62 -3.49 12.85 12.83
C GLU A 62 -4.37 13.71 11.94
N ASP A 63 -4.91 13.14 10.86
CA ASP A 63 -5.72 13.85 9.86
C ASP A 63 -7.11 13.21 9.69
N GLU A 64 -8.15 14.02 9.91
CA GLU A 64 -9.54 13.56 9.86
C GLU A 64 -10.02 13.21 8.44
N VAL A 65 -9.43 13.79 7.39
CA VAL A 65 -9.78 13.44 6.00
C VAL A 65 -9.21 12.08 5.67
N VAL A 66 -7.93 11.85 5.99
CA VAL A 66 -7.32 10.52 5.82
C VAL A 66 -8.02 9.49 6.70
N ARG A 67 -8.38 9.85 7.94
CA ARG A 67 -9.19 8.99 8.81
C ARG A 67 -10.51 8.60 8.15
N GLY A 68 -11.25 9.58 7.63
CA GLY A 68 -12.51 9.37 6.93
C GLY A 68 -12.37 8.35 5.80
N LEU A 69 -11.34 8.49 4.96
CA LEU A 69 -11.09 7.55 3.87
C LEU A 69 -10.61 6.18 4.35
N SER A 70 -9.53 6.14 5.15
CA SER A 70 -8.89 4.90 5.62
C SER A 70 -9.81 4.05 6.51
N THR A 71 -10.83 4.65 7.12
CA THR A 71 -11.84 3.94 7.92
C THR A 71 -13.22 3.87 7.25
N SER A 72 -13.33 4.28 5.98
CA SER A 72 -14.60 4.27 5.26
C SER A 72 -15.13 2.83 5.07
N PRO A 73 -16.44 2.59 5.32
CA PRO A 73 -17.05 1.30 5.02
C PRO A 73 -16.91 0.90 3.55
N GLU A 74 -16.93 1.86 2.62
CA GLU A 74 -16.85 1.62 1.17
C GLU A 74 -15.49 1.06 0.76
N LEU A 75 -14.37 1.67 1.21
CA LEU A 75 -13.04 1.19 0.90
C LEU A 75 -12.74 -0.14 1.63
N ALA A 76 -13.28 -0.30 2.84
CA ALA A 76 -13.19 -1.55 3.59
C ALA A 76 -13.99 -2.69 2.94
N GLU A 77 -15.19 -2.42 2.41
CA GLU A 77 -16.01 -3.39 1.66
C GLU A 77 -15.29 -3.85 0.40
N LEU A 78 -14.68 -2.91 -0.32
CA LEU A 78 -13.86 -3.21 -1.48
C LEU A 78 -12.65 -4.07 -1.12
N ALA A 79 -11.94 -3.75 -0.03
CA ALA A 79 -10.85 -4.58 0.48
C ALA A 79 -11.33 -5.99 0.85
N GLY A 80 -12.42 -6.09 1.58
CA GLY A 80 -13.03 -7.36 1.98
C GLY A 80 -13.42 -8.21 0.79
N SER A 81 -14.09 -7.60 -0.19
CA SER A 81 -14.50 -8.25 -1.44
C SER A 81 -13.30 -8.73 -2.24
N LEU A 82 -12.27 -7.89 -2.39
CA LEU A 82 -11.04 -8.27 -3.07
C LEU A 82 -10.25 -9.31 -2.28
N MET A 83 -10.31 -9.38 -0.96
CA MET A 83 -9.62 -10.46 -0.24
C MET A 83 -10.47 -11.73 -0.11
N GLY A 84 -11.78 -11.65 -0.33
CA GLY A 84 -12.72 -12.74 -0.06
C GLY A 84 -13.00 -12.93 1.44
N VAL A 85 -12.91 -11.86 2.23
CA VAL A 85 -13.08 -11.88 3.69
C VAL A 85 -14.25 -10.99 4.13
N LYS A 86 -14.91 -11.36 5.24
CA LYS A 86 -16.11 -10.65 5.73
C LYS A 86 -15.82 -9.42 6.56
N ARG A 87 -14.60 -9.30 7.09
CA ARG A 87 -14.17 -8.21 7.98
C ARG A 87 -12.70 -7.93 7.73
N VAL A 88 -12.36 -6.66 7.71
CA VAL A 88 -10.98 -6.22 7.55
C VAL A 88 -10.56 -5.36 8.73
N ARG A 89 -9.25 -5.26 8.95
CA ARG A 89 -8.64 -4.25 9.80
C ARG A 89 -7.94 -3.23 8.93
N LEU A 90 -8.03 -1.96 9.32
CA LEU A 90 -7.06 -0.98 8.88
C LEU A 90 -5.72 -1.34 9.51
N TYR A 91 -4.76 -1.76 8.70
CA TYR A 91 -3.41 -2.06 9.17
C TYR A 91 -2.60 -0.76 9.29
N GLN A 92 -2.46 -0.06 8.16
CA GLN A 92 -1.75 1.21 8.09
C GLN A 92 -2.23 2.00 6.89
N ASP A 93 -1.98 3.30 6.93
CA ASP A 93 -1.83 4.09 5.72
C ASP A 93 -0.44 4.75 5.70
N SER A 94 -0.04 5.19 4.51
CA SER A 94 1.26 5.79 4.26
C SER A 94 1.13 6.87 3.21
N LEU A 95 1.51 8.09 3.56
CA LEU A 95 1.73 9.13 2.58
C LEU A 95 3.12 8.96 1.98
N PHE A 96 3.18 8.94 0.65
CA PHE A 96 4.40 8.92 -0.14
C PHE A 96 4.60 10.25 -0.85
N LEU A 97 5.78 10.83 -0.66
CA LEU A 97 6.27 11.96 -1.43
C LEU A 97 7.54 11.54 -2.17
N LYS A 98 7.51 11.57 -3.50
CA LYS A 98 8.68 11.39 -4.34
C LYS A 98 9.03 12.73 -5.01
N ARG A 99 10.07 13.40 -4.51
CA ARG A 99 10.52 14.71 -5.00
C ARG A 99 11.06 14.60 -6.42
N VAL A 100 11.11 15.72 -7.14
CA VAL A 100 11.82 15.76 -8.43
C VAL A 100 13.26 15.27 -8.24
N GLY A 101 13.67 14.27 -9.01
CA GLY A 101 15.02 13.68 -8.93
C GLY A 101 15.20 12.58 -7.87
N ASP A 102 14.19 12.32 -7.03
CA ASP A 102 14.23 11.18 -6.11
C ASP A 102 14.29 9.84 -6.89
N GLY A 103 15.05 8.88 -6.34
CA GLY A 103 15.37 7.60 -6.98
C GLY A 103 14.23 6.58 -7.02
N CYS A 104 14.51 5.38 -7.52
CA CYS A 104 13.52 4.31 -7.61
C CYS A 104 13.18 3.71 -6.22
N THR A 105 11.97 3.16 -6.14
CA THR A 105 11.58 2.23 -5.08
C THR A 105 11.83 0.82 -5.61
N ASN A 106 12.73 0.08 -4.95
CA ASN A 106 13.10 -1.28 -5.38
C ASN A 106 11.92 -2.26 -5.30
N TYR A 107 12.01 -3.35 -6.07
CA TYR A 107 11.04 -4.44 -6.01
C TYR A 107 10.90 -5.01 -4.59
N HIS A 108 9.65 -5.11 -4.12
CA HIS A 108 9.29 -5.68 -2.83
C HIS A 108 7.83 -6.15 -2.81
N SER A 109 7.46 -6.84 -1.72
CA SER A 109 6.09 -7.26 -1.41
C SER A 109 5.77 -6.77 0.01
N ASP A 110 4.66 -6.05 0.18
CA ASP A 110 4.28 -5.39 1.45
C ASP A 110 4.18 -6.38 2.62
N LEU A 111 3.55 -7.53 2.38
CA LEU A 111 3.26 -8.51 3.43
C LEU A 111 4.51 -9.19 3.98
N ARG A 112 5.65 -9.13 3.25
CA ARG A 112 6.96 -9.56 3.77
C ARG A 112 7.45 -8.65 4.90
N MET A 113 7.04 -7.39 4.90
CA MET A 113 7.44 -6.36 5.87
C MET A 113 6.44 -6.26 7.03
N ALA A 114 5.17 -6.60 6.77
CA ALA A 114 4.12 -6.55 7.76
C ALA A 114 4.29 -7.58 8.91
N PRO A 115 3.71 -7.34 10.10
CA PRO A 115 3.82 -8.24 11.25
C PRO A 115 2.81 -9.40 11.23
N PHE A 116 2.13 -9.67 10.11
CA PHE A 116 1.05 -10.64 10.04
C PHE A 116 1.48 -11.99 9.43
N ASP A 117 0.85 -13.05 9.91
CA ASP A 117 0.88 -14.39 9.33
C ASP A 117 -0.47 -14.63 8.63
N THR A 118 -0.56 -14.22 7.37
CA THR A 118 -1.75 -14.31 6.53
C THR A 118 -1.35 -14.18 5.06
N ASN A 119 -2.27 -14.51 4.15
CA ASN A 119 -2.19 -14.12 2.74
C ASN A 119 -3.21 -13.02 2.38
N ASP A 120 -4.08 -12.68 3.33
CA ASP A 120 -5.22 -11.80 3.14
C ASP A 120 -4.83 -10.38 3.57
N MET A 121 -3.97 -9.78 2.76
CA MET A 121 -3.60 -8.36 2.84
C MET A 121 -3.77 -7.73 1.46
N ILE A 122 -4.30 -6.52 1.43
CA ILE A 122 -4.42 -5.71 0.23
C ILE A 122 -4.02 -4.27 0.53
N THR A 123 -3.35 -3.64 -0.43
CA THR A 123 -3.01 -2.22 -0.37
C THR A 123 -3.70 -1.51 -1.53
N PHE A 124 -4.42 -0.45 -1.22
CA PHE A 124 -4.88 0.54 -2.18
C PHE A 124 -3.83 1.64 -2.29
N TRP A 125 -3.41 1.98 -3.49
CA TRP A 125 -2.50 3.07 -3.76
C TRP A 125 -3.22 4.12 -4.62
N ILE A 126 -3.17 5.36 -4.14
CA ILE A 126 -4.03 6.46 -4.57
C ILE A 126 -3.14 7.64 -4.94
N PRO A 127 -3.08 8.05 -6.22
CA PRO A 127 -2.41 9.27 -6.61
C PRO A 127 -3.16 10.49 -6.07
N LEU A 128 -2.41 11.41 -5.46
CA LEU A 128 -2.95 12.68 -4.94
C LEU A 128 -2.75 13.84 -5.92
N ILE A 129 -2.08 13.53 -7.03
CA ILE A 129 -1.88 14.39 -8.18
C ILE A 129 -2.06 13.55 -9.44
N ASP A 130 -2.33 14.19 -10.58
CA ASP A 130 -2.31 13.48 -11.86
C ASP A 130 -0.89 12.98 -12.17
N ILE A 131 -0.81 11.75 -12.67
CA ILE A 131 0.41 11.07 -13.06
C ILE A 131 0.40 10.83 -14.56
N PRO A 132 1.36 11.41 -15.32
CA PRO A 132 1.41 11.25 -16.76
C PRO A 132 1.78 9.82 -17.16
N LEU A 133 1.62 9.48 -18.45
CA LEU A 133 1.98 8.17 -18.99
C LEU A 133 3.45 7.80 -18.72
N GLN A 134 4.35 8.76 -18.83
CA GLN A 134 5.77 8.65 -18.47
C GLN A 134 5.99 9.21 -17.04
N GLY A 135 5.22 8.67 -16.10
CA GLY A 135 5.21 9.11 -14.70
C GLY A 135 5.99 8.18 -13.78
N SER A 136 5.69 8.28 -12.49
CA SER A 136 6.36 7.49 -11.45
C SER A 136 5.36 6.70 -10.58
N ALA A 137 4.22 6.27 -11.12
CA ALA A 137 3.31 5.39 -10.39
C ALA A 137 3.96 4.01 -10.12
N LEU A 138 3.23 3.15 -9.42
CA LEU A 138 3.68 1.78 -9.17
C LEU A 138 3.74 0.96 -10.46
N VAL A 139 4.77 0.11 -10.56
CA VAL A 139 4.92 -0.95 -11.55
C VAL A 139 4.69 -2.27 -10.83
N PHE A 140 3.84 -3.13 -11.38
CA PHE A 140 3.46 -4.40 -10.77
C PHE A 140 3.90 -5.58 -11.62
N VAL A 141 4.27 -6.69 -10.96
CA VAL A 141 4.57 -7.94 -11.64
C VAL A 141 3.37 -8.88 -11.54
N SER A 142 2.64 -9.07 -12.64
CA SER A 142 1.46 -9.92 -12.67
C SER A 142 1.79 -11.38 -12.29
N GLY A 143 1.02 -11.94 -11.36
CA GLY A 143 1.17 -13.34 -10.92
C GLY A 143 2.33 -13.61 -9.95
N SER A 144 3.14 -12.59 -9.61
CA SER A 144 4.26 -12.72 -8.66
C SER A 144 3.84 -13.16 -7.25
N HIS A 145 2.60 -12.90 -6.85
CA HIS A 145 2.04 -13.34 -5.56
C HIS A 145 2.04 -14.87 -5.37
N ASN A 146 2.14 -15.64 -6.47
CA ASN A 146 2.24 -17.11 -6.43
C ASN A 146 3.70 -17.60 -6.43
N ASP A 147 4.68 -16.71 -6.52
CA ASP A 147 6.09 -17.07 -6.51
C ASP A 147 6.60 -17.26 -5.07
N LEU A 148 6.24 -18.41 -4.51
CA LEU A 148 6.63 -18.79 -3.14
C LEU A 148 8.14 -18.86 -2.95
N ALA A 149 8.89 -19.13 -4.02
CA ALA A 149 10.34 -19.12 -3.96
C ALA A 149 10.81 -17.72 -3.54
N LEU A 150 10.40 -16.66 -4.23
CA LEU A 150 10.93 -15.32 -4.00
C LEU A 150 10.94 -14.85 -2.52
N ASN A 151 9.88 -15.16 -1.76
CA ASN A 151 9.71 -14.71 -0.37
C ASN A 151 10.81 -15.23 0.59
N PHE A 152 11.42 -16.37 0.28
CA PHE A 152 12.45 -17.03 1.10
C PHE A 152 13.87 -16.85 0.54
N TRP A 153 14.03 -16.14 -0.57
CA TRP A 153 15.22 -16.34 -1.38
C TRP A 153 16.47 -15.57 -0.99
N ARG A 154 16.43 -14.46 -0.21
CA ARG A 154 17.60 -13.76 0.38
C ARG A 154 17.29 -12.35 0.95
N SER A 155 18.29 -11.73 1.59
CA SER A 155 18.25 -10.35 2.15
C SER A 155 18.16 -9.23 1.09
N ARG A 156 17.66 -8.03 1.47
CA ARG A 156 17.51 -6.85 0.57
C ARG A 156 18.79 -6.48 -0.19
N LYS A 157 19.99 -6.63 0.41
CA LYS A 157 21.29 -6.38 -0.26
C LYS A 157 21.51 -7.26 -1.48
N GLN A 158 20.92 -8.46 -1.49
CA GLN A 158 21.04 -9.42 -2.58
C GLN A 158 19.92 -9.22 -3.61
N VAL A 159 18.72 -8.83 -3.18
CA VAL A 159 17.59 -8.48 -4.08
C VAL A 159 17.86 -7.19 -4.87
N ALA A 160 18.37 -6.15 -4.23
CA ALA A 160 18.68 -4.86 -4.86
C ALA A 160 19.80 -4.92 -5.92
N LYS A 161 20.55 -6.03 -5.99
CA LYS A 161 21.63 -6.25 -6.96
C LYS A 161 21.26 -7.26 -8.04
N MET A 162 20.06 -7.82 -8.00
CA MET A 162 19.68 -8.90 -8.90
C MET A 162 18.80 -8.37 -10.03
N ASP A 163 19.20 -8.71 -11.24
CA ASP A 163 18.38 -8.53 -12.42
C ASP A 163 17.25 -9.56 -12.42
N LEU A 164 16.05 -9.13 -12.00
CA LEU A 164 14.82 -9.94 -12.05
C LEU A 164 14.11 -9.85 -13.40
N SER A 165 14.62 -9.05 -14.36
CA SER A 165 13.95 -8.79 -15.63
C SER A 165 13.63 -10.07 -16.41
N ASN A 166 14.53 -11.06 -16.36
CA ASN A 166 14.33 -12.35 -17.03
C ASN A 166 13.36 -13.28 -16.28
N ARG A 167 13.24 -13.17 -14.95
CA ARG A 167 12.35 -14.03 -14.16
C ARG A 167 10.88 -13.70 -14.41
N TYR A 168 10.59 -12.43 -14.62
CA TYR A 168 9.25 -11.90 -14.83
C TYR A 168 9.07 -11.26 -16.20
N LYS A 169 9.86 -11.73 -17.17
CA LYS A 169 9.85 -11.21 -18.54
C LYS A 169 8.41 -11.12 -19.06
N ASP A 170 8.07 -9.94 -19.57
CA ASP A 170 6.76 -9.60 -20.14
C ASP A 170 5.58 -9.64 -19.14
N ARG A 171 5.84 -9.59 -17.83
CA ARG A 171 4.80 -9.57 -16.76
C ARG A 171 4.76 -8.27 -15.98
N GLU A 172 5.69 -7.36 -16.21
CA GLU A 172 5.66 -6.01 -15.66
C GLU A 172 4.53 -5.21 -16.32
N ASN A 173 3.72 -4.57 -15.50
CA ASN A 173 2.61 -3.74 -15.93
C ASN A 173 2.67 -2.42 -15.18
N HIS A 174 2.74 -1.32 -15.93
CA HIS A 174 2.46 0.01 -15.42
C HIS A 174 1.03 0.38 -15.79
N HIS A 175 0.28 0.91 -14.82
CA HIS A 175 -1.12 1.31 -15.02
C HIS A 175 -1.28 2.82 -15.29
N MET A 176 -0.21 3.47 -15.75
CA MET A 176 -0.20 4.91 -16.10
C MET A 176 -0.82 5.18 -17.49
N PRO A 177 -1.36 6.40 -17.73
CA PRO A 177 -1.51 7.52 -16.80
C PRO A 177 -2.56 7.23 -15.71
N LEU A 178 -2.48 7.95 -14.59
CA LEU A 178 -3.47 7.91 -13.53
C LEU A 178 -3.92 9.34 -13.19
N SER A 179 -5.20 9.53 -12.96
CA SER A 179 -5.76 10.79 -12.49
C SER A 179 -6.09 10.74 -11.01
N VAL A 180 -6.22 11.90 -10.36
CA VAL A 180 -6.81 11.95 -9.01
C VAL A 180 -8.20 11.31 -9.05
N GLY A 181 -8.49 10.42 -8.10
CA GLY A 181 -9.70 9.62 -8.07
C GLY A 181 -9.52 8.19 -8.60
N ASP A 182 -8.42 7.89 -9.31
CA ASP A 182 -8.03 6.53 -9.63
C ASP A 182 -7.41 5.84 -8.40
N ILE A 183 -7.51 4.50 -8.35
CA ILE A 183 -6.89 3.67 -7.32
C ILE A 183 -6.31 2.43 -7.99
N THR A 184 -5.07 2.09 -7.65
CA THR A 184 -4.56 0.72 -7.89
C THR A 184 -4.71 -0.10 -6.61
N ALA A 185 -5.15 -1.35 -6.70
CA ALA A 185 -5.24 -2.28 -5.58
C ALA A 185 -4.32 -3.48 -5.84
N HIS A 186 -3.48 -3.86 -4.89
CA HIS A 186 -2.60 -5.02 -5.02
C HIS A 186 -2.57 -5.87 -3.76
N SER A 187 -2.52 -7.20 -3.93
CA SER A 187 -2.31 -8.10 -2.78
C SER A 187 -0.94 -7.88 -2.17
N GLY A 188 -0.83 -8.08 -0.85
CA GLY A 188 0.43 -7.89 -0.12
C GLY A 188 1.59 -8.79 -0.59
N TRP A 189 1.33 -9.85 -1.37
CA TRP A 189 2.37 -10.68 -1.98
C TRP A 189 2.75 -10.28 -3.41
N VAL A 190 2.03 -9.35 -4.04
CA VAL A 190 2.40 -8.87 -5.38
C VAL A 190 3.70 -8.09 -5.29
N LEU A 191 4.67 -8.51 -6.09
CA LEU A 191 5.86 -7.72 -6.32
C LEU A 191 5.51 -6.45 -7.06
N HIS A 192 6.02 -5.35 -6.54
CA HIS A 192 5.90 -4.06 -7.16
C HIS A 192 7.11 -3.18 -6.86
N SER A 193 7.29 -2.17 -7.69
CA SER A 193 8.35 -1.17 -7.63
C SER A 193 7.77 0.18 -8.05
N ALA A 194 8.60 1.22 -8.04
CA ALA A 194 8.28 2.48 -8.68
C ALA A 194 9.54 3.11 -9.24
N ASP A 195 9.46 3.68 -10.44
CA ASP A 195 10.55 4.43 -11.02
C ASP A 195 10.88 5.67 -10.19
N GLY A 196 12.04 6.27 -10.47
CA GLY A 196 12.36 7.62 -9.97
C GLY A 196 11.33 8.64 -10.44
N ASN A 197 11.40 9.86 -9.91
CA ASN A 197 10.52 10.93 -10.41
C ASN A 197 11.28 11.84 -11.39
N PRO A 198 11.17 11.61 -12.71
CA PRO A 198 11.77 12.45 -13.73
C PRO A 198 10.93 13.71 -14.04
N GLY A 199 9.74 13.82 -13.44
CA GLY A 199 8.79 14.86 -13.76
C GLY A 199 9.18 16.24 -13.21
N PRO A 200 8.52 17.31 -13.67
CA PRO A 200 8.81 18.68 -13.24
C PRO A 200 8.24 19.03 -11.85
N LYS A 201 7.51 18.11 -11.20
CA LYS A 201 6.84 18.32 -9.91
C LYS A 201 7.01 17.11 -9.00
N ASP A 202 6.96 17.36 -7.70
CA ASP A 202 6.87 16.34 -6.65
C ASP A 202 5.63 15.44 -6.88
N ARG A 203 5.77 14.12 -6.68
CA ARG A 203 4.67 13.15 -6.76
C ARG A 203 4.18 12.78 -5.37
N LEU A 204 2.90 12.99 -5.12
CA LEU A 204 2.21 12.64 -3.88
C LEU A 204 1.27 11.46 -4.11
N ALA A 205 1.27 10.51 -3.19
CA ALA A 205 0.36 9.38 -3.18
C ALA A 205 0.03 8.95 -1.75
N LEU A 206 -1.16 8.38 -1.55
CA LEU A 206 -1.57 7.73 -0.31
C LEU A 206 -1.69 6.23 -0.56
N ALA A 207 -1.09 5.41 0.29
CA ALA A 207 -1.39 3.99 0.35
C ALA A 207 -2.23 3.68 1.58
N VAL A 208 -3.29 2.88 1.44
CA VAL A 208 -4.11 2.38 2.54
C VAL A 208 -4.11 0.87 2.49
N SER A 209 -3.56 0.23 3.52
CA SER A 209 -3.45 -1.22 3.61
C SER A 209 -4.45 -1.80 4.59
N TYR A 210 -5.20 -2.78 4.12
CA TYR A 210 -6.11 -3.60 4.92
C TYR A 210 -5.60 -5.03 5.03
N VAL A 211 -5.95 -5.67 6.14
CA VAL A 211 -5.66 -7.08 6.39
C VAL A 211 -6.93 -7.76 6.90
N SER A 212 -7.06 -9.08 6.70
CA SER A 212 -8.14 -9.85 7.32
C SER A 212 -8.23 -9.60 8.83
N ALA A 213 -9.46 -9.42 9.35
CA ALA A 213 -9.66 -9.23 10.78
C ALA A 213 -9.21 -10.42 11.63
N ASP A 214 -9.10 -11.60 11.02
CA ASP A 214 -8.69 -12.86 11.62
C ASP A 214 -7.18 -13.13 11.45
N ALA A 215 -6.43 -12.21 10.84
CA ALA A 215 -4.98 -12.32 10.73
C ALA A 215 -4.31 -12.33 12.12
N VAL A 216 -3.29 -13.17 12.27
CA VAL A 216 -2.53 -13.31 13.51
C VAL A 216 -1.13 -12.71 13.36
N ILE A 217 -0.50 -12.37 14.49
CA ILE A 217 0.87 -11.86 14.48
C ILE A 217 1.87 -12.99 14.21
N ARG A 218 2.75 -12.78 13.22
CA ARG A 218 3.76 -13.75 12.81
C ARG A 218 4.82 -13.95 13.89
N LYS A 219 5.38 -15.17 13.95
CA LYS A 219 6.59 -15.42 14.75
C LYS A 219 7.76 -14.64 14.14
N GLY A 220 8.60 -14.05 15.00
CA GLY A 220 9.78 -13.33 14.54
C GLY A 220 9.48 -11.98 13.86
N TRP A 221 8.32 -11.37 14.13
CA TRP A 221 8.01 -10.01 13.67
C TRP A 221 9.03 -8.96 14.14
N ASP A 222 9.74 -9.27 15.23
CA ASP A 222 10.80 -8.50 15.87
C ASP A 222 12.19 -8.82 15.29
N LYS A 223 12.31 -9.85 14.45
CA LYS A 223 13.55 -10.19 13.76
C LYS A 223 13.66 -9.33 12.51
N PHE A 224 14.37 -8.23 12.64
CA PHE A 224 14.71 -7.36 11.52
C PHE A 224 15.68 -8.08 10.60
N GLU A 225 15.20 -8.51 9.43
CA GLU A 225 16.10 -8.69 8.30
C GLU A 225 16.52 -7.30 7.80
N ALA A 226 17.80 -7.12 7.45
CA ALA A 226 18.33 -5.83 7.04
C ALA A 226 17.47 -5.19 5.92
N GLY A 227 16.91 -4.01 6.20
CA GLY A 227 16.06 -3.25 5.27
C GLY A 227 14.55 -3.44 5.43
N HIS A 228 14.09 -4.11 6.49
CA HIS A 228 12.67 -4.25 6.87
C HIS A 228 12.27 -3.40 8.08
N GLU A 229 13.13 -2.47 8.50
CA GLU A 229 12.93 -1.63 9.69
C GLU A 229 11.96 -0.46 9.44
N GLU A 230 11.71 -0.10 8.16
CA GLU A 230 10.89 1.06 7.80
C GLU A 230 9.44 0.91 8.30
N ASP A 231 8.77 -0.18 7.96
CA ASP A 231 7.39 -0.45 8.38
C ASP A 231 7.26 -0.64 9.90
N PHE A 232 8.36 -0.93 10.62
CA PHE A 232 8.33 -0.96 12.08
C PHE A 232 7.96 0.40 12.67
N ALA A 233 8.27 1.51 11.99
CA ALA A 233 7.80 2.84 12.38
C ALA A 233 6.26 2.90 12.42
N SER A 234 5.59 2.12 11.57
CA SER A 234 4.13 2.01 11.57
C SER A 234 3.61 1.11 12.70
N TYR A 235 4.12 -0.12 12.80
CA TYR A 235 3.49 -1.14 13.63
C TYR A 235 4.14 -1.35 15.00
N GLY A 236 5.37 -0.88 15.19
CA GLY A 236 6.17 -1.11 16.40
C GLY A 236 5.54 -0.57 17.68
N SER A 237 4.67 0.45 17.56
CA SER A 237 3.96 1.07 18.69
C SER A 237 2.84 0.20 19.26
N TRP A 238 2.31 -0.76 18.51
CA TRP A 238 1.18 -1.60 18.94
C TRP A 238 1.44 -3.10 18.90
N VAL A 239 2.31 -3.58 18.01
CA VAL A 239 2.55 -5.02 17.84
C VAL A 239 3.04 -5.69 19.12
N LYS A 240 3.74 -4.93 19.98
CA LYS A 240 4.25 -5.37 21.29
C LYS A 240 3.14 -5.74 22.26
N ASP A 241 1.95 -5.17 22.09
CA ASP A 241 0.78 -5.39 22.94
C ASP A 241 -0.04 -6.61 22.48
N VAL A 242 0.36 -7.25 21.37
CA VAL A 242 -0.33 -8.39 20.79
C VAL A 242 0.53 -9.65 20.92
N LYS A 243 -0.05 -10.70 21.49
CA LYS A 243 0.63 -11.99 21.60
C LYS A 243 0.77 -12.64 20.22
N VAL A 244 1.99 -13.11 19.91
CA VAL A 244 2.28 -13.90 18.70
C VAL A 244 1.31 -15.07 18.53
N GLY A 245 0.84 -15.29 17.31
CA GLY A 245 -0.11 -16.35 16.96
C GLY A 245 -1.53 -16.14 17.53
N LYS A 246 -1.84 -14.95 18.05
CA LYS A 246 -3.20 -14.58 18.45
C LYS A 246 -3.78 -13.55 17.51
N ILE A 247 -5.11 -13.64 17.33
CA ILE A 247 -5.91 -12.63 16.65
C ILE A 247 -5.90 -11.37 17.53
N ILE A 248 -5.75 -10.21 16.89
CA ILE A 248 -5.80 -8.90 17.54
C ILE A 248 -7.21 -8.70 18.11
N LYS A 249 -7.36 -8.04 19.26
CA LYS A 249 -8.71 -7.72 19.77
C LYS A 249 -9.43 -6.76 18.82
N ASP A 250 -10.72 -6.95 18.61
CA ASP A 250 -11.50 -6.14 17.64
C ASP A 250 -11.51 -4.64 17.99
N ASN A 251 -11.45 -4.31 19.27
CA ASN A 251 -11.40 -2.93 19.77
C ASN A 251 -9.99 -2.32 19.86
N HIS A 252 -9.00 -2.91 19.18
CA HIS A 252 -7.63 -2.40 19.23
C HIS A 252 -7.53 -1.00 18.59
N PRO A 253 -7.07 0.04 19.31
CA PRO A 253 -7.22 1.43 18.88
C PRO A 253 -6.33 1.81 17.69
N ARG A 254 -5.23 1.09 17.43
CA ARG A 254 -4.32 1.37 16.29
C ARG A 254 -4.48 0.43 15.11
N VAL A 255 -5.30 -0.61 15.24
CA VAL A 255 -5.52 -1.62 14.18
C VAL A 255 -7.01 -2.04 14.22
N PRO A 256 -7.92 -1.05 14.05
CA PRO A 256 -9.35 -1.25 14.27
C PRO A 256 -9.95 -2.16 13.21
N VAL A 257 -10.96 -2.95 13.60
CA VAL A 257 -11.82 -3.64 12.63
C VAL A 257 -12.75 -2.63 11.99
N ILE A 258 -12.81 -2.63 10.66
CA ILE A 258 -13.78 -1.85 9.89
C ILE A 258 -14.83 -2.84 9.37
N SER A 259 -16.04 -2.72 9.90
CA SER A 259 -17.18 -3.54 9.49
C SER A 259 -17.88 -2.88 8.30
N PHE A 260 -18.33 -3.69 7.36
CA PHE A 260 -19.10 -3.27 6.20
C PHE A 260 -20.23 -4.27 5.92
N PRO A 261 -21.34 -3.86 5.28
CA PRO A 261 -22.43 -4.76 4.94
C PRO A 261 -21.94 -5.83 3.95
N SER A 262 -22.17 -7.12 4.23
CA SER A 262 -21.63 -8.21 3.38
C SER A 262 -22.53 -8.56 2.18
N GLU A 263 -23.50 -7.71 1.83
CA GLU A 263 -24.65 -8.12 1.00
C GLU A 263 -24.40 -8.06 -0.52
N ARG A 264 -23.30 -7.46 -1.00
CA ARG A 264 -23.18 -7.18 -2.44
C ARG A 264 -22.64 -8.30 -3.34
N TYR A 265 -22.05 -9.39 -2.83
CA TYR A 265 -21.35 -10.36 -3.70
C TYR A 265 -21.36 -11.82 -3.19
N GLN A 266 -22.56 -12.39 -2.97
CA GLN A 266 -22.77 -13.85 -2.98
C GLN A 266 -23.06 -14.35 -4.40
#